data_AF-A0A519VPV1-F1
#
_entry.id   AF-A0A519VPV1-F1
#
_cell.length_a   1.000
_cell.length_b   1.000
_cell.length_c   1.000
_cell.angle_alpha   90.00
_cell.angle_beta   90.00
_cell.angle_gamma   90.00
#
_symmetry.space_group_name_H-M   'P 1'
#
loop_
_entity.id
_entity.type
_entity.pdbx_description
1 polymer ?
#
loop_
_entity_poly.entity_id
_entity_poly.type
_entity_poly.pdbx_seq_one_letter_code
_entity_poly.pdbx_strand_id
1 'polypeptide(L)'
;MHFSAMTFGQDKYPFELFKSSEVTLLNGVFKQAESTDLRYMLALNADRLLAPYLREAGLKPKADSYTNWENTGLDGHMGGHYLTALSLMYASTGDLKVAERLKYMLSELKRCQDASGDGYIGGVPGSKKLWADIATGKIEAETFSLNKKWVPLYNIHKIFAGLRNAYLYTGNLEAKEMLLKYGNWFVWLTAKLSNEQIQLMLKSEHGGINEVLADVYEITGDKKYLKLAYQFSDRGILDPLSKSEDRLNGIHANTQIPKIIGFKRIADLNRDSLYGKAASFFWDEVVGKRSVANGGNSVREHFNPMNDFSSMISSVEGPETCNSYNMLKLTKLFYESEGRTNYIDYY
;
A
#
# COMPACT_ATOMS: atom_id res chain seq x y z
N MET A 1 11.68 -15.12 -42.84
CA MET A 1 11.87 -14.12 -41.77
C MET A 1 11.43 -14.73 -40.46
N HIS A 2 12.39 -15.13 -39.62
CA HIS A 2 12.11 -15.57 -38.25
C HIS A 2 11.75 -14.36 -37.40
N PHE A 3 10.53 -14.35 -36.85
CA PHE A 3 10.17 -13.45 -35.76
C PHE A 3 10.84 -13.98 -34.49
N SER A 4 11.93 -13.33 -34.09
CA SER A 4 12.51 -13.54 -32.77
C SER A 4 11.58 -12.89 -31.75
N ALA A 5 10.80 -13.70 -31.02
CA ALA A 5 10.15 -13.25 -29.81
C ALA A 5 11.24 -12.85 -28.82
N MET A 6 11.30 -11.57 -28.43
CA MET A 6 12.08 -11.17 -27.27
C MET A 6 11.41 -11.76 -26.04
N THR A 7 11.92 -12.90 -25.59
CA THR A 7 11.70 -13.43 -24.25
C THR A 7 12.25 -12.44 -23.23
N PHE A 8 11.38 -11.71 -22.53
CA PHE A 8 11.74 -11.08 -21.24
C PHE A 8 11.82 -12.18 -20.18
N GLY A 9 12.79 -13.07 -20.32
CA GLY A 9 13.17 -14.07 -19.34
C GLY A 9 14.62 -13.81 -18.95
N GLN A 10 14.81 -13.00 -17.92
CA GLN A 10 16.04 -12.99 -17.14
C GLN A 10 15.60 -12.98 -15.69
N ASP A 11 15.98 -14.03 -14.96
CA ASP A 11 15.61 -14.29 -13.58
C ASP A 11 15.75 -13.03 -12.73
N LYS A 12 14.60 -12.44 -12.40
CA LYS A 12 14.50 -11.17 -11.68
C LYS A 12 14.93 -11.31 -10.21
N TYR A 13 14.87 -12.54 -9.71
CA TYR A 13 15.15 -12.93 -8.35
C TYR A 13 16.01 -14.21 -8.37
N PRO A 14 17.01 -14.35 -7.48
CA PRO A 14 17.83 -15.56 -7.38
C PRO A 14 17.03 -16.85 -7.08
N PHE A 15 15.80 -16.73 -6.61
CA PHE A 15 14.86 -17.83 -6.37
C PHE A 15 13.42 -17.34 -6.39
N GLU A 16 12.48 -18.28 -6.42
CA GLU A 16 11.05 -18.02 -6.26
C GLU A 16 10.59 -18.44 -4.86
N LEU A 17 9.75 -17.62 -4.23
CA LEU A 17 9.07 -18.01 -3.00
C LEU A 17 7.87 -18.90 -3.30
N PHE A 18 7.56 -19.81 -2.38
CA PHE A 18 6.30 -20.54 -2.41
C PHE A 18 5.11 -19.59 -2.33
N LYS A 19 4.05 -19.91 -3.08
CA LYS A 19 2.75 -19.26 -2.96
C LYS A 19 2.10 -19.67 -1.64
N SER A 20 1.24 -18.82 -1.09
CA SER A 20 0.49 -19.16 0.13
C SER A 20 -0.31 -20.46 0.00
N SER A 21 -0.85 -20.74 -1.19
CA SER A 21 -1.59 -21.98 -1.47
C SER A 21 -0.74 -23.25 -1.47
N GLU A 22 0.59 -23.10 -1.50
CA GLU A 22 1.57 -24.20 -1.51
C GLU A 22 2.12 -24.48 -0.11
N VAL A 23 1.78 -23.66 0.89
CA VAL A 23 2.27 -23.77 2.27
C VAL A 23 1.10 -23.86 3.24
N THR A 24 0.88 -25.05 3.81
CA THR A 24 -0.17 -25.26 4.82
C THR A 24 0.38 -25.10 6.23
N LEU A 25 -0.18 -24.18 7.00
CA LEU A 25 0.13 -24.06 8.42
C LEU A 25 -0.46 -25.25 9.21
N LEU A 26 0.41 -25.97 9.91
CA LEU A 26 0.02 -27.01 10.87
C LEU A 26 -0.35 -26.39 12.22
N ASN A 27 -0.86 -27.22 13.13
CA ASN A 27 -1.20 -26.78 14.49
C ASN A 27 -0.02 -26.09 15.18
N GLY A 28 -0.25 -24.87 15.67
CA GLY A 28 0.76 -24.02 16.31
C GLY A 28 0.29 -22.57 16.42
N VAL A 29 1.15 -21.69 16.93
CA VAL A 29 0.82 -20.28 17.20
C VAL A 29 0.39 -19.52 15.93
N PHE A 30 1.03 -19.78 14.78
CA PHE A 30 0.66 -19.14 13.52
C PHE A 30 -0.69 -19.59 13.00
N LYS A 31 -1.03 -20.88 13.14
CA LYS A 31 -2.36 -21.39 12.77
C LYS A 31 -3.46 -20.83 13.68
N GLN A 32 -3.16 -20.66 14.97
CA GLN A 32 -4.07 -20.01 15.91
C GLN A 32 -4.29 -18.52 15.57
N ALA A 33 -3.23 -17.81 15.19
CA ALA A 33 -3.31 -16.43 14.72
C ALA A 33 -4.14 -16.32 13.43
N GLU A 34 -3.84 -17.14 12.41
CA GLU A 34 -4.62 -17.22 11.16
C GLU A 34 -6.10 -17.49 11.43
N SER A 35 -6.41 -18.47 12.28
CA SER A 35 -7.80 -18.82 12.63
C SER A 35 -8.50 -17.73 13.43
N THR A 36 -7.75 -16.93 14.19
CA THR A 36 -8.30 -15.79 14.94
C THR A 36 -8.60 -14.61 14.02
N ASP A 37 -7.68 -14.31 13.09
CA ASP A 37 -7.89 -13.28 12.09
C ASP A 37 -9.04 -13.65 11.13
N LEU A 38 -9.12 -14.91 10.68
CA LEU A 38 -10.25 -15.41 9.89
C LEU A 38 -11.60 -15.14 10.56
N ARG A 39 -11.70 -15.43 11.87
CA ARG A 39 -12.93 -15.14 12.64
C ARG A 39 -13.22 -13.64 12.72
N TYR A 40 -12.19 -12.83 12.96
CA TYR A 40 -12.33 -11.38 13.02
C TYR A 40 -12.82 -10.80 11.69
N MET A 41 -12.17 -11.18 10.58
CA MET A 41 -12.53 -10.75 9.23
C MET A 41 -13.98 -11.11 8.88
N LEU A 42 -14.41 -12.33 9.16
CA LEU A 42 -15.78 -12.76 8.85
C LEU A 42 -16.84 -12.10 9.75
N ALA A 43 -16.47 -11.67 10.95
CA ALA A 43 -17.34 -10.91 11.86
C ALA A 43 -17.59 -9.46 11.39
N LEU A 44 -16.72 -8.90 10.55
CA LEU A 44 -16.97 -7.59 9.94
C LEU A 44 -18.18 -7.63 9.00
N ASN A 45 -19.00 -6.58 9.05
CA ASN A 45 -20.12 -6.39 8.16
C ASN A 45 -19.64 -5.70 6.87
N ALA A 46 -19.69 -6.42 5.75
CA ALA A 46 -19.24 -5.95 4.45
C ALA A 46 -20.00 -4.69 3.98
N ASP A 47 -21.31 -4.60 4.22
CA ASP A 47 -22.11 -3.45 3.77
C ASP A 47 -21.72 -2.16 4.50
N ARG A 48 -21.30 -2.26 5.77
CA ARG A 48 -20.77 -1.10 6.51
C ARG A 48 -19.40 -0.66 6.01
N LEU A 49 -18.56 -1.59 5.56
CA LEU A 49 -17.29 -1.25 4.89
C LEU A 49 -17.51 -0.67 3.48
N LEU A 50 -18.58 -1.08 2.80
CA LEU A 50 -18.91 -0.64 1.44
C LEU A 50 -19.66 0.70 1.39
N ALA A 51 -20.30 1.10 2.50
CA ALA A 51 -21.09 2.31 2.61
C ALA A 51 -20.39 3.59 2.11
N PRO A 52 -19.11 3.88 2.48
CA PRO A 52 -18.40 5.04 1.96
C PRO A 52 -18.30 5.09 0.44
N TYR A 53 -18.00 3.96 -0.21
CA TYR A 53 -17.84 3.90 -1.66
C TYR A 53 -19.17 4.08 -2.39
N LEU A 54 -20.24 3.44 -1.89
CA LEU A 54 -21.58 3.60 -2.43
C LEU A 54 -22.00 5.07 -2.37
N ARG A 55 -21.80 5.72 -1.22
CA ARG A 55 -22.08 7.15 -1.01
C ARG A 55 -21.37 8.03 -2.04
N GLU A 56 -20.05 7.88 -2.17
CA GLU A 56 -19.25 8.73 -3.07
C GLU A 56 -19.52 8.45 -4.56
N ALA A 57 -19.98 7.25 -4.90
CA ALA A 57 -20.45 6.89 -6.24
C ALA A 57 -21.90 7.36 -6.53
N GLY A 58 -22.58 8.01 -5.59
CA GLY A 58 -23.97 8.44 -5.73
C GLY A 58 -25.00 7.31 -5.64
N LEU A 59 -24.60 6.14 -5.13
CA LEU A 59 -25.45 4.99 -4.87
C LEU A 59 -25.94 5.01 -3.42
N LYS A 60 -27.11 4.41 -3.16
CA LYS A 60 -27.65 4.29 -1.80
C LYS A 60 -26.87 3.21 -1.01
N PRO A 61 -26.23 3.55 0.13
CA PRO A 61 -25.63 2.55 1.02
C PRO A 61 -26.67 1.55 1.55
N LYS A 62 -26.25 0.28 1.73
CA LYS A 62 -27.11 -0.79 2.28
C LYS A 62 -27.13 -0.81 3.81
N ALA A 63 -26.13 -0.18 4.43
CA ALA A 63 -26.00 0.01 5.86
C ALA A 63 -25.26 1.34 6.12
N ASP A 64 -25.27 1.82 7.36
CA ASP A 64 -24.43 2.95 7.77
C ASP A 64 -22.96 2.51 7.82
N SER A 65 -22.04 3.45 7.52
CA SER A 65 -20.61 3.15 7.65
C SER A 65 -20.25 2.76 9.08
N TYR A 66 -19.11 2.09 9.24
CA TYR A 66 -18.52 1.94 10.56
C TYR A 66 -18.21 3.31 11.17
N THR A 67 -18.19 3.36 12.50
CA THR A 67 -17.82 4.57 13.26
C THR A 67 -16.30 4.71 13.35
N ASN A 68 -15.81 5.54 14.27
CA ASN A 68 -14.38 5.82 14.43
C ASN A 68 -13.84 6.40 13.10
N TRP A 69 -12.69 5.96 12.60
CA TRP A 69 -12.08 6.58 11.43
C TRP A 69 -12.89 6.41 10.14
N GLU A 70 -13.79 5.43 10.08
CA GLU A 70 -14.69 5.16 8.95
C GLU A 70 -15.90 6.13 8.86
N ASN A 71 -16.03 7.08 9.80
CA ASN A 71 -16.95 8.20 9.67
C ASN A 71 -16.41 9.54 10.19
N THR A 72 -15.11 9.63 10.53
CA THR A 72 -14.45 10.88 10.94
C THR A 72 -13.44 11.38 9.91
N GLY A 73 -13.46 10.85 8.68
CA GLY A 73 -12.73 11.42 7.54
C GLY A 73 -11.80 10.45 6.80
N LEU A 74 -11.52 9.27 7.34
CA LEU A 74 -10.72 8.22 6.69
C LEU A 74 -11.59 7.17 6.00
N ASP A 75 -12.89 7.42 5.86
CA ASP A 75 -13.90 6.53 5.30
C ASP A 75 -13.41 5.78 4.05
N GLY A 76 -13.51 4.45 4.06
CA GLY A 76 -13.07 3.56 2.99
C GLY A 76 -11.62 3.09 3.06
N HIS A 77 -10.81 3.50 4.04
CA HIS A 77 -9.47 2.92 4.15
C HIS A 77 -9.52 1.44 4.57
N MET A 78 -10.45 1.06 5.46
CA MET A 78 -10.61 -0.32 5.93
C MET A 78 -11.10 -1.23 4.81
N GLY A 79 -11.97 -0.76 3.92
CA GLY A 79 -12.46 -1.58 2.79
C GLY A 79 -11.32 -2.04 1.87
N GLY A 80 -10.31 -1.20 1.64
CA GLY A 80 -9.13 -1.56 0.85
C GLY A 80 -8.19 -2.55 1.55
N HIS A 81 -7.94 -2.35 2.86
CA HIS A 81 -7.22 -3.33 3.68
C HIS A 81 -7.94 -4.66 3.73
N TYR A 82 -9.27 -4.63 3.84
CA TYR A 82 -10.12 -5.80 3.91
C TYR A 82 -10.08 -6.63 2.61
N LEU A 83 -10.02 -6.00 1.43
CA LEU A 83 -9.75 -6.72 0.17
C LEU A 83 -8.40 -7.45 0.21
N THR A 84 -7.34 -6.80 0.71
CA THR A 84 -6.02 -7.42 0.83
C THR A 84 -6.06 -8.62 1.77
N ALA A 85 -6.67 -8.45 2.96
CA ALA A 85 -6.81 -9.51 3.95
C ALA A 85 -7.61 -10.70 3.40
N LEU A 86 -8.76 -10.47 2.76
CA LEU A 86 -9.57 -11.52 2.14
C LEU A 86 -8.80 -12.29 1.05
N SER A 87 -8.03 -11.57 0.23
CA SER A 87 -7.26 -12.17 -0.85
C SER A 87 -6.15 -13.07 -0.32
N LEU A 88 -5.41 -12.61 0.69
CA LEU A 88 -4.37 -13.40 1.35
C LEU A 88 -4.96 -14.59 2.11
N MET A 89 -6.00 -14.38 2.89
CA MET A 89 -6.65 -15.44 3.67
C MET A 89 -7.22 -16.53 2.76
N TYR A 90 -7.87 -16.16 1.65
CA TYR A 90 -8.35 -17.14 0.67
C TYR A 90 -7.19 -17.91 0.02
N ALA A 91 -6.12 -17.23 -0.38
CA ALA A 91 -4.96 -17.87 -0.97
C ALA A 91 -4.27 -18.85 0.00
N SER A 92 -4.22 -18.54 1.29
CA SER A 92 -3.60 -19.41 2.32
C SER A 92 -4.49 -20.59 2.73
N THR A 93 -5.82 -20.43 2.75
CA THR A 93 -6.72 -21.41 3.38
C THR A 93 -7.67 -22.12 2.42
N GLY A 94 -7.96 -21.53 1.26
CA GLY A 94 -9.03 -21.98 0.36
C GLY A 94 -10.44 -21.84 0.95
N ASP A 95 -10.64 -21.07 2.03
CA ASP A 95 -11.94 -20.96 2.69
C ASP A 95 -13.00 -20.32 1.77
N LEU A 96 -14.08 -21.07 1.51
CA LEU A 96 -15.12 -20.66 0.57
C LEU A 96 -15.96 -19.46 1.07
N LYS A 97 -16.12 -19.27 2.38
CA LYS A 97 -16.82 -18.09 2.93
C LYS A 97 -15.99 -16.83 2.71
N VAL A 98 -14.66 -16.94 2.79
CA VAL A 98 -13.74 -15.85 2.45
C VAL A 98 -13.85 -15.54 0.96
N ALA A 99 -13.89 -16.56 0.09
CA ALA A 99 -14.07 -16.37 -1.35
C ALA A 99 -15.39 -15.67 -1.70
N GLU A 100 -16.51 -16.11 -1.11
CA GLU A 100 -17.82 -15.48 -1.27
C GLU A 100 -17.81 -14.02 -0.82
N ARG A 101 -17.17 -13.75 0.32
CA ARG A 101 -17.02 -12.40 0.87
C ARG A 101 -16.17 -11.50 -0.01
N LEU A 102 -15.06 -12.01 -0.56
CA LEU A 102 -14.21 -11.29 -1.52
C LEU A 102 -14.98 -10.97 -2.80
N LYS A 103 -15.69 -11.96 -3.36
CA LYS A 103 -16.54 -11.77 -4.54
C LYS A 103 -17.60 -10.69 -4.30
N TYR A 104 -18.24 -10.71 -3.12
CA TYR A 104 -19.23 -9.70 -2.76
C TYR A 104 -18.64 -8.28 -2.72
N MET A 105 -17.50 -8.11 -2.02
CA MET A 105 -16.81 -6.82 -1.95
C MET A 105 -16.43 -6.30 -3.34
N LEU A 106 -15.84 -7.15 -4.20
CA LEU A 106 -15.45 -6.77 -5.56
C LEU A 106 -16.66 -6.38 -6.40
N SER A 107 -17.75 -7.15 -6.34
CA SER A 107 -18.98 -6.85 -7.08
C SER A 107 -19.59 -5.50 -6.69
N GLU A 108 -19.66 -5.18 -5.40
CA GLU A 108 -20.19 -3.89 -4.93
C GLU A 108 -19.26 -2.73 -5.27
N LEU A 109 -17.94 -2.90 -5.13
CA LEU A 109 -16.97 -1.87 -5.56
C LEU A 109 -16.99 -1.66 -7.07
N LYS A 110 -17.22 -2.71 -7.86
CA LYS A 110 -17.41 -2.61 -9.31
C LYS A 110 -18.66 -1.80 -9.64
N ARG A 111 -19.78 -2.02 -8.94
CA ARG A 111 -20.98 -1.18 -9.09
C ARG A 111 -20.68 0.29 -8.81
N CYS A 112 -19.88 0.59 -7.77
CA CYS A 112 -19.42 1.95 -7.50
C CYS A 112 -18.58 2.50 -8.67
N GLN A 113 -17.60 1.73 -9.16
CA GLN A 113 -16.72 2.14 -10.25
C GLN A 113 -17.50 2.43 -11.55
N ASP A 114 -18.45 1.56 -11.88
CA ASP A 114 -19.29 1.68 -13.07
C ASP A 114 -20.24 2.89 -12.93
N ALA A 115 -20.76 3.18 -11.73
CA ALA A 115 -21.60 4.36 -11.47
C ALA A 115 -20.80 5.68 -11.49
N SER A 116 -19.54 5.69 -11.03
CA SER A 116 -18.65 6.84 -11.14
C SER A 116 -18.30 7.15 -12.60
N GLY A 117 -18.17 6.13 -13.45
CA GLY A 117 -18.03 6.25 -14.90
C GLY A 117 -16.66 6.72 -15.40
N ASP A 118 -15.77 7.17 -14.52
CA ASP A 118 -14.41 7.64 -14.82
C ASP A 118 -13.31 6.65 -14.37
N GLY A 119 -13.70 5.54 -13.74
CA GLY A 119 -12.80 4.52 -13.20
C GLY A 119 -12.47 4.71 -11.71
N TYR A 120 -12.91 5.79 -11.07
CA TYR A 120 -12.69 6.05 -9.66
C TYR A 120 -13.44 5.06 -8.74
N ILE A 121 -12.79 4.69 -7.64
CA ILE A 121 -13.35 3.97 -6.50
C ILE A 121 -12.78 4.65 -5.25
N GLY A 122 -13.61 5.13 -4.33
CA GLY A 122 -13.10 5.61 -3.06
C GLY A 122 -14.19 6.06 -2.10
N GLY A 123 -13.86 6.09 -0.80
CA GLY A 123 -14.79 6.44 0.27
C GLY A 123 -14.60 7.84 0.84
N VAL A 124 -13.52 8.55 0.48
CA VAL A 124 -13.18 9.87 1.05
C VAL A 124 -14.37 10.83 0.93
N PRO A 125 -14.87 11.43 2.04
CA PRO A 125 -16.04 12.29 2.00
C PRO A 125 -15.86 13.49 1.05
N GLY A 126 -16.73 13.61 0.04
CA GLY A 126 -16.65 14.69 -0.95
C GLY A 126 -15.52 14.51 -1.97
N SER A 127 -15.17 13.26 -2.26
CA SER A 127 -14.08 12.85 -3.15
C SER A 127 -14.18 13.47 -4.54
N LYS A 128 -15.38 13.55 -5.13
CA LYS A 128 -15.57 14.16 -6.45
C LYS A 128 -15.04 15.59 -6.52
N LYS A 129 -15.31 16.39 -5.49
CA LYS A 129 -14.79 17.77 -5.41
C LYS A 129 -13.30 17.79 -5.14
N LEU A 130 -12.81 16.97 -4.21
CA LEU A 130 -11.39 16.84 -3.90
C LEU A 130 -10.58 16.59 -5.17
N TRP A 131 -10.94 15.55 -5.93
CA TRP A 131 -10.18 15.14 -7.11
C TRP A 131 -10.33 16.09 -8.29
N ALA A 132 -11.48 16.77 -8.43
CA ALA A 132 -11.63 17.85 -9.42
C ALA A 132 -10.74 19.07 -9.10
N ASP A 133 -10.66 19.48 -7.83
CA ASP A 133 -9.74 20.54 -7.39
C ASP A 133 -8.28 20.11 -7.67
N ILE A 134 -7.90 18.86 -7.35
CA ILE A 134 -6.55 18.34 -7.64
C ILE A 134 -6.25 18.29 -9.15
N ALA A 135 -7.17 17.80 -9.98
CA ALA A 135 -6.98 17.71 -11.44
C ALA A 135 -6.73 19.07 -12.12
N THR A 136 -7.13 20.16 -11.46
CA THR A 136 -6.93 21.54 -11.93
C THR A 136 -5.73 22.23 -11.27
N GLY A 137 -4.93 21.51 -10.47
CA GLY A 137 -3.74 22.02 -9.81
C GLY A 137 -4.02 22.78 -8.52
N LYS A 138 -5.25 22.78 -8.00
CA LYS A 138 -5.58 23.37 -6.71
C LYS A 138 -5.22 22.40 -5.59
N ILE A 139 -4.04 22.62 -5.01
CA ILE A 139 -3.41 21.72 -4.05
C ILE A 139 -3.09 22.48 -2.76
N GLU A 140 -3.74 22.10 -1.66
CA GLU A 140 -3.46 22.53 -0.29
C GLU A 140 -3.02 21.29 0.50
N ALA A 141 -1.72 21.12 0.73
CA ALA A 141 -1.16 19.90 1.33
C ALA A 141 -0.41 20.18 2.63
N GLU A 142 -0.75 19.39 3.65
CA GLU A 142 -0.08 19.26 4.95
C GLU A 142 0.19 17.78 5.22
N THR A 143 1.02 17.45 6.22
CA THR A 143 1.44 16.08 6.52
C THR A 143 0.30 15.07 6.52
N PHE A 144 -0.83 15.40 7.15
CA PHE A 144 -2.00 14.52 7.26
C PHE A 144 -3.25 15.05 6.52
N SER A 145 -3.11 16.06 5.66
CA SER A 145 -4.25 16.69 5.00
C SER A 145 -3.94 17.02 3.53
N LEU A 146 -4.89 16.73 2.64
CA LEU A 146 -4.88 17.20 1.26
C LEU A 146 -6.24 17.81 0.95
N ASN A 147 -6.27 19.10 0.62
CA ASN A 147 -7.47 19.91 0.44
C ASN A 147 -8.49 19.69 1.56
N LYS A 148 -8.01 19.69 2.81
CA LYS A 148 -8.80 19.53 4.05
C LYS A 148 -9.44 18.14 4.21
N LYS A 149 -8.94 17.14 3.49
CA LYS A 149 -9.32 15.75 3.64
C LYS A 149 -8.18 14.98 4.30
N TRP A 150 -8.52 14.08 5.21
CA TRP A 150 -7.55 13.31 5.97
C TRP A 150 -6.88 12.27 5.07
N VAL A 151 -5.59 12.47 4.79
CA VAL A 151 -4.70 11.59 4.01
C VAL A 151 -5.37 10.83 2.84
N PRO A 152 -6.06 11.52 1.90
CA PRO A 152 -6.87 10.85 0.88
C PRO A 152 -6.03 10.05 -0.12
N LEU A 153 -4.75 10.39 -0.30
CA LEU A 153 -3.80 9.60 -1.09
C LEU A 153 -3.51 8.24 -0.42
N TYR A 154 -3.29 8.21 0.90
CA TYR A 154 -3.19 6.97 1.66
C TYR A 154 -4.46 6.12 1.56
N ASN A 155 -5.63 6.75 1.56
CA ASN A 155 -6.92 6.06 1.46
C ASN A 155 -7.04 5.33 0.11
N ILE A 156 -6.88 6.04 -1.01
CA ILE A 156 -6.95 5.44 -2.36
C ILE A 156 -5.86 4.38 -2.59
N HIS A 157 -4.69 4.52 -1.96
CA HIS A 157 -3.65 3.49 -1.99
C HIS A 157 -4.17 2.13 -1.47
N LYS A 158 -5.05 2.10 -0.46
CA LYS A 158 -5.59 0.82 0.06
C LYS A 158 -6.47 0.11 -0.96
N ILE A 159 -7.23 0.86 -1.77
CA ILE A 159 -8.00 0.27 -2.86
C ILE A 159 -7.08 -0.25 -3.96
N PHE A 160 -6.05 0.51 -4.35
CA PHE A 160 -5.04 0.02 -5.30
C PHE A 160 -4.43 -1.30 -4.83
N ALA A 161 -3.94 -1.34 -3.59
CA ALA A 161 -3.33 -2.53 -3.01
C ALA A 161 -4.33 -3.70 -2.94
N GLY A 162 -5.56 -3.45 -2.49
CA GLY A 162 -6.62 -4.44 -2.39
C GLY A 162 -6.98 -5.08 -3.73
N LEU A 163 -7.20 -4.28 -4.79
CA LEU A 163 -7.51 -4.80 -6.12
C LEU A 163 -6.31 -5.54 -6.74
N ARG A 164 -5.10 -5.02 -6.57
CA ARG A 164 -3.85 -5.69 -6.95
C ARG A 164 -3.75 -7.05 -6.27
N ASN A 165 -3.96 -7.10 -4.96
CA ASN A 165 -3.82 -8.35 -4.19
C ASN A 165 -4.93 -9.35 -4.49
N ALA A 166 -6.15 -8.90 -4.76
CA ALA A 166 -7.22 -9.77 -5.27
C ALA A 166 -6.82 -10.42 -6.60
N TYR A 167 -6.22 -9.68 -7.54
CA TYR A 167 -5.71 -10.28 -8.77
C TYR A 167 -4.52 -11.22 -8.53
N LEU A 168 -3.45 -10.75 -7.87
CA LEU A 168 -2.20 -11.49 -7.74
C LEU A 168 -2.34 -12.78 -6.93
N TYR A 169 -3.14 -12.78 -5.86
CA TYR A 169 -3.27 -13.95 -4.97
C TYR A 169 -4.40 -14.91 -5.37
N THR A 170 -5.38 -14.47 -6.16
CA THR A 170 -6.55 -15.30 -6.47
C THR A 170 -6.78 -15.50 -7.99
N GLY A 171 -6.01 -14.82 -8.84
CA GLY A 171 -6.20 -14.86 -10.29
C GLY A 171 -7.45 -14.12 -10.78
N ASN A 172 -8.09 -13.30 -9.94
CA ASN A 172 -9.36 -12.66 -10.26
C ASN A 172 -9.20 -11.59 -11.36
N LEU A 173 -9.69 -11.88 -12.57
CA LEU A 173 -9.60 -11.00 -13.73
C LEU A 173 -10.48 -9.75 -13.62
N GLU A 174 -11.61 -9.82 -12.93
CA GLU A 174 -12.46 -8.65 -12.69
C GLU A 174 -11.73 -7.62 -11.81
N ALA A 175 -11.04 -8.07 -10.76
CA ALA A 175 -10.19 -7.22 -9.93
C ALA A 175 -9.05 -6.58 -10.73
N LYS A 176 -8.46 -7.32 -11.69
CA LYS A 176 -7.47 -6.77 -12.63
C LYS A 176 -8.08 -5.65 -13.48
N GLU A 177 -9.23 -5.87 -14.09
CA GLU A 177 -9.90 -4.86 -14.91
C GLU A 177 -10.24 -3.59 -14.10
N MET A 178 -10.75 -3.77 -12.88
CA MET A 178 -11.04 -2.67 -11.97
C MET A 178 -9.77 -1.90 -11.61
N LEU A 179 -8.67 -2.59 -11.32
CA LEU A 179 -7.37 -1.99 -11.04
C LEU A 179 -6.87 -1.15 -12.23
N LEU A 180 -7.01 -1.64 -13.46
CA LEU A 180 -6.58 -0.92 -14.65
C LEU A 180 -7.42 0.34 -14.92
N LYS A 181 -8.75 0.25 -14.75
CA LYS A 181 -9.64 1.43 -14.81
C LYS A 181 -9.26 2.46 -13.75
N TYR A 182 -8.98 2.01 -12.52
CA TYR A 182 -8.58 2.88 -11.43
C TYR A 182 -7.19 3.51 -11.65
N GLY A 183 -6.24 2.75 -12.18
CA GLY A 183 -4.93 3.26 -12.60
C GLY A 183 -5.04 4.29 -13.72
N ASN A 184 -5.89 4.06 -14.73
CA ASN A 184 -6.13 5.03 -15.80
C ASN A 184 -6.80 6.31 -15.29
N TRP A 185 -7.75 6.21 -14.35
CA TRP A 185 -8.29 7.36 -13.64
C TRP A 185 -7.19 8.16 -12.95
N PHE A 186 -6.27 7.49 -12.25
CA PHE A 186 -5.18 8.16 -11.55
C PHE A 186 -4.18 8.82 -12.51
N VAL A 187 -3.87 8.18 -13.64
CA VAL A 187 -3.07 8.80 -14.72
C VAL A 187 -3.74 10.07 -15.25
N TRP A 188 -5.06 10.03 -15.48
CA TRP A 188 -5.82 11.21 -15.91
C TRP A 188 -5.79 12.32 -14.86
N LEU A 189 -6.01 11.98 -13.58
CA LEU A 189 -6.05 12.91 -12.45
C LEU A 189 -4.78 13.77 -12.39
N THR A 190 -3.62 13.17 -12.68
CA THR A 190 -2.32 13.82 -12.55
C THR A 190 -1.75 14.32 -13.88
N ALA A 191 -2.45 14.11 -15.00
CA ALA A 191 -1.91 14.35 -16.35
C ALA A 191 -1.51 15.81 -16.61
N LYS A 192 -2.15 16.76 -15.92
CA LYS A 192 -1.91 18.21 -16.07
C LYS A 192 -1.03 18.81 -14.97
N LEU A 193 -0.57 17.99 -14.04
CA LEU A 193 0.24 18.46 -12.91
C LEU A 193 1.72 18.44 -13.26
N SER A 194 2.43 19.51 -12.89
CA SER A 194 3.88 19.52 -12.94
C SER A 194 4.47 18.56 -11.89
N ASN A 195 5.75 18.22 -12.03
CA ASN A 195 6.43 17.41 -11.02
C ASN A 195 6.43 18.12 -9.65
N GLU A 196 6.58 19.44 -9.63
CA GLU A 196 6.55 20.26 -8.43
C GLU A 196 5.17 20.21 -7.75
N GLN A 197 4.09 20.22 -8.54
CA GLN A 197 2.72 20.07 -8.02
C GLN A 197 2.49 18.66 -7.45
N ILE A 198 2.99 17.61 -8.12
CA ILE A 198 2.93 16.25 -7.59
C ILE A 198 3.71 16.18 -6.27
N GLN A 199 4.94 16.69 -6.21
CA GLN A 199 5.74 16.69 -4.97
C GLN A 199 5.09 17.53 -3.86
N LEU A 200 4.38 18.61 -4.19
CA LEU A 200 3.56 19.34 -3.23
C LEU A 200 2.44 18.46 -2.65
N MET A 201 1.74 17.67 -3.48
CA MET A 201 0.74 16.71 -3.00
C MET A 201 1.36 15.66 -2.07
N LEU A 202 2.58 15.20 -2.37
CA LEU A 202 3.27 14.17 -1.59
C LEU A 202 3.70 14.64 -0.19
N LYS A 203 3.56 15.92 0.15
CA LYS A 203 3.63 16.36 1.55
C LYS A 203 2.57 15.67 2.40
N SER A 204 1.38 15.43 1.84
CA SER A 204 0.36 14.62 2.50
C SER A 204 0.71 13.14 2.42
N GLU A 205 0.50 12.40 3.50
CA GLU A 205 0.69 10.96 3.52
C GLU A 205 -0.07 10.28 2.37
N HIS A 206 0.70 9.52 1.60
CA HIS A 206 0.25 8.88 0.37
C HIS A 206 0.47 7.37 0.36
N GLY A 207 0.88 6.78 1.49
CA GLY A 207 1.21 5.36 1.56
C GLY A 207 2.18 4.93 0.45
N GLY A 208 1.95 3.75 -0.12
CA GLY A 208 2.78 3.15 -1.18
C GLY A 208 2.17 3.31 -2.57
N ILE A 209 1.69 4.51 -2.95
CA ILE A 209 1.18 4.75 -4.32
C ILE A 209 2.26 4.40 -5.37
N ASN A 210 3.52 4.73 -5.10
CA ASN A 210 4.63 4.38 -5.97
C ASN A 210 4.81 2.85 -6.11
N GLU A 211 4.67 2.07 -5.03
CA GLU A 211 4.67 0.60 -5.05
C GLU A 211 3.59 0.05 -5.98
N VAL A 212 2.33 0.43 -5.75
CA VAL A 212 1.21 -0.12 -6.52
C VAL A 212 1.25 0.29 -8.00
N LEU A 213 1.72 1.50 -8.33
CA LEU A 213 1.91 1.91 -9.72
C LEU A 213 3.02 1.12 -10.41
N ALA A 214 4.10 0.82 -9.70
CA ALA A 214 5.17 -0.04 -10.21
C ALA A 214 4.66 -1.47 -10.45
N ASP A 215 3.76 -1.97 -9.61
CA ASP A 215 3.09 -3.26 -9.83
C ASP A 215 2.12 -3.23 -11.02
N VAL A 216 1.35 -2.15 -11.22
CA VAL A 216 0.50 -2.02 -12.41
C VAL A 216 1.36 -1.99 -13.68
N TYR A 217 2.53 -1.35 -13.64
CA TYR A 217 3.50 -1.45 -14.74
C TYR A 217 3.93 -2.90 -15.00
N GLU A 218 4.31 -3.67 -13.98
CA GLU A 218 4.68 -5.08 -14.16
C GLU A 218 3.52 -5.92 -14.74
N ILE A 219 2.29 -5.68 -14.28
CA ILE A 219 1.08 -6.39 -14.74
C ILE A 219 0.76 -6.10 -16.22
N THR A 220 1.11 -4.91 -16.73
CA THR A 220 0.64 -4.41 -18.04
C THR A 220 1.73 -4.19 -19.08
N GLY A 221 2.97 -3.94 -18.66
CA GLY A 221 4.04 -3.40 -19.49
C GLY A 221 3.88 -1.92 -19.89
N ASP A 222 2.82 -1.23 -19.45
CA ASP A 222 2.55 0.16 -19.87
C ASP A 222 3.39 1.15 -19.06
N LYS A 223 4.39 1.74 -19.73
CA LYS A 223 5.40 2.65 -19.15
C LYS A 223 4.80 3.88 -18.48
N LYS A 224 3.55 4.27 -18.78
CA LYS A 224 2.90 5.41 -18.11
C LYS A 224 2.79 5.19 -16.60
N TYR A 225 2.58 3.95 -16.15
CA TYR A 225 2.49 3.62 -14.73
C TYR A 225 3.85 3.67 -14.05
N LEU A 226 4.92 3.18 -14.70
CA LEU A 226 6.28 3.30 -14.17
C LEU A 226 6.70 4.76 -14.07
N LYS A 227 6.44 5.57 -15.12
CA LYS A 227 6.68 7.02 -15.08
C LYS A 227 5.97 7.66 -13.88
N LEU A 228 4.71 7.29 -13.65
CA LEU A 228 3.95 7.84 -12.53
C LEU A 228 4.47 7.33 -11.17
N ALA A 229 4.95 6.09 -11.08
CA ALA A 229 5.60 5.56 -9.87
C ALA A 229 6.86 6.38 -9.49
N TYR A 230 7.66 6.77 -10.49
CA TYR A 230 8.77 7.71 -10.30
C TYR A 230 8.31 9.11 -9.87
N GLN A 231 7.23 9.64 -10.47
CA GLN A 231 6.69 10.96 -10.09
C GLN A 231 6.11 10.96 -8.67
N PHE A 232 5.49 9.84 -8.25
CA PHE A 232 4.93 9.62 -6.91
C PHE A 232 5.94 9.09 -5.89
N SER A 233 7.23 9.19 -6.20
CA SER A 233 8.30 8.94 -5.25
C SER A 233 8.74 10.25 -4.61
N ASP A 234 8.51 10.37 -3.30
CA ASP A 234 8.80 11.58 -2.52
C ASP A 234 10.30 11.88 -2.51
N ARG A 235 10.70 12.95 -3.21
CA ARG A 235 12.11 13.37 -3.34
C ARG A 235 12.69 13.85 -2.02
N GLY A 236 11.87 14.40 -1.12
CA GLY A 236 12.31 14.85 0.20
C GLY A 236 12.81 13.72 1.08
N ILE A 237 12.31 12.50 0.86
CA ILE A 237 12.76 11.28 1.54
C ILE A 237 13.82 10.54 0.71
N LEU A 238 13.59 10.41 -0.60
CA LEU A 238 14.49 9.67 -1.50
C LEU A 238 15.89 10.29 -1.59
N ASP A 239 15.99 11.61 -1.75
CA ASP A 239 17.26 12.26 -2.05
C ASP A 239 18.27 12.15 -0.90
N PRO A 240 17.91 12.45 0.38
CA PRO A 240 18.82 12.23 1.49
C PRO A 240 19.23 10.75 1.65
N LEU A 241 18.27 9.82 1.59
CA LEU A 241 18.56 8.40 1.77
C LEU A 241 19.49 7.86 0.66
N SER A 242 19.33 8.31 -0.58
CA SER A 242 20.24 7.93 -1.69
C SER A 242 21.68 8.42 -1.49
N LYS A 243 21.87 9.45 -0.67
CA LYS A 243 23.17 9.99 -0.26
C LYS A 243 23.64 9.40 1.07
N SER A 244 22.94 8.42 1.62
CA SER A 244 23.20 7.83 2.94
C SER A 244 23.12 8.85 4.08
N GLU A 245 22.16 9.78 3.98
CA GLU A 245 21.86 10.77 5.00
C GLU A 245 20.56 10.37 5.74
N ASP A 246 20.67 10.05 7.03
CA ASP A 246 19.49 9.82 7.88
C ASP A 246 18.91 11.18 8.33
N ARG A 247 17.68 11.45 7.86
CA ARG A 247 16.86 12.61 8.28
C ARG A 247 15.51 12.17 8.84
N LEU A 248 15.48 11.02 9.51
CA LEU A 248 14.27 10.37 9.99
C LEU A 248 13.82 10.86 11.37
N ASN A 249 14.66 11.56 12.14
CA ASN A 249 14.28 12.02 13.48
C ASN A 249 13.00 12.89 13.44
N GLY A 250 12.01 12.53 14.26
CA GLY A 250 10.80 13.30 14.47
C GLY A 250 9.77 13.21 13.33
N ILE A 251 10.00 12.42 12.28
CA ILE A 251 9.01 12.20 11.23
C ILE A 251 8.17 10.95 11.51
N HIS A 252 6.90 10.98 11.09
CA HIS A 252 5.96 9.88 11.27
C HIS A 252 6.45 8.63 10.52
N ALA A 253 6.68 7.53 11.23
CA ALA A 253 7.40 6.36 10.73
C ALA A 253 6.62 5.63 9.64
N ASN A 254 5.34 5.30 9.91
CA ASN A 254 4.49 4.55 8.98
C ASN A 254 4.19 5.31 7.68
N THR A 255 4.31 6.65 7.69
CA THR A 255 4.20 7.43 6.44
C THR A 255 5.38 7.14 5.52
N GLN A 256 6.57 6.84 6.05
CA GLN A 256 7.78 6.70 5.24
C GLN A 256 7.97 5.29 4.72
N ILE A 257 7.79 4.26 5.55
CA ILE A 257 8.15 2.88 5.19
C ILE A 257 7.47 2.43 3.87
N PRO A 258 6.18 2.70 3.60
CA PRO A 258 5.55 2.39 2.32
C PRO A 258 6.17 3.09 1.11
N LYS A 259 6.69 4.32 1.27
CA LYS A 259 7.43 5.03 0.22
C LYS A 259 8.70 4.26 -0.14
N ILE A 260 9.39 3.75 0.89
CA ILE A 260 10.63 2.97 0.75
C ILE A 260 10.37 1.61 0.09
N ILE A 261 9.26 0.94 0.44
CA ILE A 261 8.80 -0.27 -0.28
C ILE A 261 8.66 0.03 -1.76
N GLY A 262 8.01 1.16 -2.10
CA GLY A 262 7.90 1.59 -3.49
C GLY A 262 9.26 1.91 -4.13
N PHE A 263 10.21 2.47 -3.38
CA PHE A 263 11.56 2.70 -3.91
C PHE A 263 12.26 1.41 -4.27
N LYS A 264 12.26 0.44 -3.35
CA LYS A 264 12.81 -0.90 -3.57
C LYS A 264 12.14 -1.57 -4.76
N ARG A 265 10.81 -1.45 -4.87
CA ARG A 265 10.05 -2.04 -5.97
C ARG A 265 10.41 -1.46 -7.33
N ILE A 266 10.59 -0.13 -7.43
CA ILE A 266 11.07 0.54 -8.64
C ILE A 266 12.49 0.08 -8.98
N ALA A 267 13.37 -0.03 -7.98
CA ALA A 267 14.73 -0.51 -8.16
C ALA A 267 14.77 -1.93 -8.74
N ASP A 268 13.93 -2.85 -8.24
CA ASP A 268 13.85 -4.22 -8.75
C ASP A 268 13.33 -4.30 -10.18
N LEU A 269 12.41 -3.41 -10.56
CA LEU A 269 11.81 -3.40 -11.91
C LEU A 269 12.72 -2.77 -12.96
N ASN A 270 13.50 -1.76 -12.60
CA ASN A 270 14.24 -0.95 -13.56
C ASN A 270 15.76 -0.90 -13.30
N ARG A 271 16.26 -1.69 -12.34
CA ARG A 271 17.67 -1.70 -11.89
C ARG A 271 18.18 -0.31 -11.50
N ASP A 272 17.33 0.47 -10.86
CA ASP A 272 17.64 1.84 -10.48
C ASP A 272 18.48 1.89 -9.20
N SER A 273 19.76 2.20 -9.34
CA SER A 273 20.73 2.18 -8.25
C SER A 273 20.48 3.27 -7.20
N LEU A 274 19.91 4.42 -7.59
CA LEU A 274 19.61 5.50 -6.66
C LEU A 274 18.49 5.08 -5.70
N TYR A 275 17.43 4.50 -6.26
CA TYR A 275 16.30 3.99 -5.50
C TYR A 275 16.68 2.78 -4.64
N GLY A 276 17.47 1.86 -5.18
CA GLY A 276 17.98 0.70 -4.45
C GLY A 276 18.85 1.10 -3.26
N LYS A 277 19.78 2.05 -3.46
CA LYS A 277 20.63 2.57 -2.38
C LYS A 277 19.81 3.25 -1.28
N ALA A 278 18.83 4.07 -1.66
CA ALA A 278 17.95 4.72 -0.69
C ALA A 278 17.18 3.71 0.18
N ALA A 279 16.63 2.66 -0.45
CA ALA A 279 15.91 1.62 0.27
C ALA A 279 16.82 0.79 1.19
N SER A 280 18.00 0.40 0.71
CA SER A 280 18.96 -0.39 1.52
C SER A 280 19.41 0.41 2.73
N PHE A 281 19.82 1.67 2.51
CA PHE A 281 20.25 2.54 3.60
C PHE A 281 19.14 2.73 4.64
N PHE A 282 17.90 2.96 4.21
CA PHE A 282 16.78 3.06 5.13
C PHE A 282 16.58 1.79 5.97
N TRP A 283 16.60 0.62 5.34
CA TRP A 283 16.43 -0.65 6.05
C TRP A 283 17.53 -0.86 7.10
N ASP A 284 18.79 -0.61 6.72
CA ASP A 284 19.94 -0.74 7.63
C ASP A 284 19.85 0.20 8.84
N GLU A 285 19.47 1.48 8.62
CA GLU A 285 19.31 2.45 9.72
C GLU A 285 18.13 2.07 10.64
N VAL A 286 16.99 1.68 10.06
CA VAL A 286 15.80 1.35 10.88
C VAL A 286 16.01 0.09 11.68
N VAL A 287 16.47 -1.00 11.06
CA VAL A 287 16.70 -2.28 11.73
C VAL A 287 17.87 -2.18 12.69
N GLY A 288 19.00 -1.61 12.26
CA GLY A 288 20.23 -1.60 13.03
C GLY A 288 20.28 -0.57 14.15
N LYS A 289 19.52 0.54 14.06
CA LYS A 289 19.67 1.68 14.99
C LYS A 289 18.37 2.26 15.55
N ARG A 290 17.21 1.90 15.00
CA ARG A 290 15.90 2.49 15.40
C ARG A 290 14.86 1.47 15.83
N SER A 291 15.22 0.19 15.84
CA SER A 291 14.33 -0.90 16.27
C SER A 291 14.69 -1.38 17.67
N VAL A 292 13.68 -1.78 18.43
CA VAL A 292 13.85 -2.42 19.75
C VAL A 292 13.80 -3.95 19.62
N ALA A 293 13.99 -4.66 20.72
CA ALA A 293 14.18 -6.12 20.74
C ALA A 293 13.06 -6.95 20.08
N ASN A 294 11.84 -6.44 19.97
CA ASN A 294 10.74 -7.11 19.27
C ASN A 294 10.68 -6.79 17.76
N GLY A 295 11.69 -6.11 17.20
CA GLY A 295 11.77 -5.70 15.80
C GLY A 295 10.98 -4.43 15.45
N GLY A 296 10.18 -3.90 16.39
CA GLY A 296 9.37 -2.70 16.20
C GLY A 296 10.16 -1.40 16.37
N ASN A 297 9.62 -0.32 15.82
CA ASN A 297 10.19 1.03 15.88
C ASN A 297 9.12 2.10 16.12
N SER A 298 9.57 3.32 16.38
CA SER A 298 8.79 4.53 16.71
C SER A 298 8.20 4.57 18.13
N VAL A 299 7.91 5.80 18.57
CA VAL A 299 7.20 6.12 19.81
C VAL A 299 6.18 7.19 19.46
N ARG A 300 4.90 6.99 19.83
CA ARG A 300 3.79 7.84 19.38
C ARG A 300 3.82 8.04 17.85
N GLU A 301 4.04 6.95 17.12
CA GLU A 301 4.09 6.90 15.64
C GLU A 301 5.29 7.61 14.98
N HIS A 302 6.20 8.24 15.74
CA HIS A 302 7.33 9.00 15.18
C HIS A 302 8.69 8.34 15.52
N PHE A 303 9.65 8.44 14.60
CA PHE A 303 11.02 8.02 14.88
C PHE A 303 11.65 8.93 15.95
N ASN A 304 11.99 8.36 17.10
CA ASN A 304 12.78 9.05 18.12
C ASN A 304 14.25 9.22 17.66
N PRO A 305 15.04 10.14 18.27
CA PRO A 305 16.47 10.23 18.00
C PRO A 305 17.20 8.91 18.29
N MET A 306 18.14 8.52 17.42
CA MET A 306 18.90 7.26 17.57
C MET A 306 19.74 7.18 18.85
N ASN A 307 20.04 8.33 19.46
CA ASN A 307 20.80 8.42 20.71
C ASN A 307 19.91 8.67 21.94
N ASP A 308 18.58 8.65 21.80
CA ASP A 308 17.64 8.85 22.89
C ASP A 308 16.41 7.94 22.79
N PHE A 309 16.45 6.85 23.55
CA PHE A 309 15.35 5.89 23.70
C PHE A 309 14.57 6.09 25.02
N SER A 310 14.77 7.19 25.74
CA SER A 310 14.06 7.44 27.01
C SER A 310 12.54 7.42 26.83
N SER A 311 12.04 7.97 25.72
CA SER A 311 10.61 7.95 25.37
C SER A 311 10.08 6.55 25.03
N MET A 312 10.93 5.67 24.48
CA MET A 312 10.57 4.28 24.17
C MET A 312 10.32 3.47 25.44
N ILE A 313 11.01 3.81 26.53
CA ILE A 313 10.85 3.14 27.84
C ILE A 313 9.69 3.74 28.64
N SER A 314 9.51 5.06 28.57
CA SER A 314 8.57 5.80 29.44
C SER A 314 7.17 6.00 28.86
N SER A 315 7.00 5.96 27.54
CA SER A 315 5.71 6.15 26.87
C SER A 315 4.88 4.86 26.89
N VAL A 316 3.56 5.00 27.05
CA VAL A 316 2.60 3.90 26.84
C VAL A 316 2.33 3.63 25.35
N GLU A 317 2.61 4.62 24.51
CA GLU A 317 2.49 4.56 23.04
C GLU A 317 3.84 4.15 22.44
N GLY A 318 4.16 2.86 22.58
CA GLY A 318 5.37 2.23 22.04
C GLY A 318 5.30 1.94 20.53
N PRO A 319 6.07 0.96 20.02
CA PRO A 319 6.13 0.66 18.60
C PRO A 319 4.77 0.34 17.96
N GLU A 320 4.43 1.06 16.90
CA GLU A 320 3.20 0.86 16.14
C GLU A 320 3.28 -0.41 15.26
N THR A 321 2.23 -1.24 15.27
CA THR A 321 2.17 -2.50 14.51
C THR A 321 2.30 -2.30 12.99
N CYS A 322 1.74 -1.22 12.42
CA CYS A 322 1.83 -0.95 10.98
C CYS A 322 3.28 -0.82 10.50
N ASN A 323 4.16 -0.27 11.34
CA ASN A 323 5.57 -0.10 11.02
C ASN A 323 6.22 -1.47 10.81
N SER A 324 5.99 -2.39 11.74
CA SER A 324 6.54 -3.74 11.68
C SER A 324 6.00 -4.50 10.47
N TYR A 325 4.68 -4.42 10.20
CA TYR A 325 4.09 -5.00 8.98
C TYR A 325 4.77 -4.49 7.69
N ASN A 326 4.95 -3.17 7.57
CA ASN A 326 5.59 -2.59 6.39
C ASN A 326 7.11 -2.89 6.33
N MET A 327 7.78 -2.98 7.48
CA MET A 327 9.18 -3.42 7.53
C MET A 327 9.34 -4.86 7.10
N LEU A 328 8.42 -5.76 7.47
CA LEU A 328 8.42 -7.15 6.98
C LEU A 328 8.15 -7.22 5.48
N LYS A 329 7.25 -6.38 4.94
CA LYS A 329 7.07 -6.25 3.48
C LYS A 329 8.35 -5.80 2.77
N LEU A 330 9.04 -4.79 3.30
CA LEU A 330 10.30 -4.30 2.75
C LEU A 330 11.40 -5.37 2.82
N THR A 331 11.50 -6.05 3.96
CA THR A 331 12.46 -7.13 4.21
C THR A 331 12.25 -8.29 3.25
N LYS A 332 10.99 -8.66 2.99
CA LYS A 332 10.65 -9.67 1.98
C LYS A 332 11.19 -9.32 0.60
N LEU A 333 11.00 -8.07 0.14
CA LEU A 333 11.52 -7.63 -1.17
C LEU A 333 13.04 -7.71 -1.26
N PHE A 334 13.74 -7.42 -0.17
CA PHE A 334 15.19 -7.58 -0.10
C PHE A 334 15.64 -9.04 -0.13
N TYR A 335 14.98 -9.88 0.67
CA TYR A 335 15.25 -11.32 0.67
C TYR A 335 15.03 -11.91 -0.72
N GLU A 336 13.92 -11.61 -1.38
CA GLU A 336 13.61 -12.07 -2.74
C GLU A 336 14.72 -11.68 -3.73
N SER A 337 15.24 -10.45 -3.68
CA SER A 337 16.27 -9.96 -4.64
C SER A 337 17.70 -10.37 -4.32
N GLU A 338 18.03 -10.60 -3.06
CA GLU A 338 19.44 -10.74 -2.64
C GLU A 338 19.75 -12.07 -1.94
N GLY A 339 18.74 -12.77 -1.40
CA GLY A 339 18.91 -14.08 -0.77
C GLY A 339 19.74 -14.10 0.50
N ARG A 340 19.96 -12.96 1.15
CA ARG A 340 20.79 -12.87 2.37
C ARG A 340 19.99 -13.28 3.60
N THR A 341 20.60 -14.10 4.47
CA THR A 341 19.94 -14.67 5.66
C THR A 341 19.66 -13.63 6.75
N ASN A 342 20.42 -12.54 6.80
CA ASN A 342 20.17 -11.45 7.76
C ASN A 342 18.77 -10.82 7.61
N TYR A 343 18.17 -10.92 6.42
CA TYR A 343 16.78 -10.51 6.23
C TYR A 343 15.80 -11.47 6.92
N ILE A 344 16.10 -12.77 6.96
CA ILE A 344 15.30 -13.76 7.68
C ILE A 344 15.50 -13.65 9.18
N ASP A 345 16.71 -13.29 9.65
CA ASP A 345 16.96 -13.09 11.09
C ASP A 345 16.12 -11.93 11.68
N TYR A 346 15.82 -10.90 10.87
CA TYR A 346 14.92 -9.81 11.25
C TYR A 346 13.42 -10.15 11.06
N TYR A 347 13.10 -10.97 10.05
CA TYR A 347 11.72 -11.32 9.68
C TYR A 347 11.09 -12.25 10.72
#